data_AF-A0A7V8AEM2-F1
#
_entry.id   AF-A0A7V8AEM2-F1
#
_cell.length_a   1.000
_cell.length_b   1.000
_cell.length_c   1.000
_cell.angle_alpha   90.00
_cell.angle_beta   90.00
_cell.angle_gamma   90.00
#
_symmetry.space_group_name_H-M   'P 1'
#
loop_
_entity.id
_entity.type
_entity.pdbx_description
1 polymer ?
#
loop_
_entity_poly.entity_id
_entity_poly.type
_entity_poly.pdbx_seq_one_letter_code
_entity_poly.pdbx_strand_id
1 'polypeptide(L)'
;MRHSHRLVARVVYDIGMRMRKYIFYTDEGFTYQPGSESVMPDIENLQVIGFGRGESPEGAVRNMVAENGYILETAFDEFIGVELRSEERTFHYLRDLRGK
;
A
#
# COMPACT_ATOMS: atom_id res chain seq x y z
N MET A 1 43.20 -13.11 7.92
CA MET A 1 42.36 -13.42 6.73
C MET A 1 40.89 -13.80 7.04
N ARG A 2 40.31 -13.50 8.22
CA ARG A 2 38.88 -13.80 8.52
C ARG A 2 37.95 -12.57 8.50
N HIS A 3 38.49 -11.36 8.37
CA HIS A 3 37.69 -10.13 8.37
C HIS A 3 37.09 -9.74 7.02
N SER A 4 37.69 -10.14 5.88
CA SER A 4 37.18 -9.72 4.57
C SER A 4 35.92 -10.48 4.13
N HIS A 5 35.76 -11.75 4.52
CA HIS A 5 34.59 -12.56 4.13
C HIS A 5 33.28 -12.05 4.78
N ARG A 6 33.37 -11.50 6.01
CA ARG A 6 32.22 -10.91 6.72
C ARG A 6 31.74 -9.60 6.08
N LEU A 7 32.67 -8.82 5.53
CA LEU A 7 32.37 -7.55 4.87
C LEU A 7 31.71 -7.78 3.50
N VAL A 8 32.24 -8.73 2.73
CA VAL A 8 31.70 -9.08 1.40
C VAL A 8 30.30 -9.67 1.51
N ALA A 9 30.03 -10.54 2.49
CA ALA A 9 28.68 -11.04 2.73
C ALA A 9 27.69 -9.91 3.04
N ARG A 10 28.04 -8.97 3.94
CA ARG A 10 27.17 -7.85 4.29
C ARG A 10 26.87 -6.93 3.10
N VAL A 11 27.87 -6.64 2.28
CA VAL A 11 27.71 -5.85 1.05
C VAL A 11 26.85 -6.57 0.02
N VAL A 12 27.03 -7.88 -0.18
CA VAL A 12 26.21 -8.68 -1.12
C VAL A 12 24.75 -8.78 -0.64
N TYR A 13 24.50 -8.91 0.67
CA TYR A 13 23.15 -8.87 1.24
C TYR A 13 22.50 -7.49 1.09
N ASP A 14 23.22 -6.40 1.35
CA ASP A 14 22.71 -5.02 1.15
C ASP A 14 22.40 -4.72 -0.33
N ILE A 15 23.15 -5.32 -1.27
CA ILE A 15 22.90 -5.17 -2.72
C ILE A 15 21.68 -5.99 -3.19
N GLY A 16 21.29 -7.04 -2.45
CA GLY A 16 20.20 -7.96 -2.81
C GLY A 16 18.82 -7.62 -2.26
N MET A 17 18.72 -6.78 -1.22
CA MET A 17 17.46 -6.46 -0.55
C MET A 17 16.96 -5.09 -0.98
N ARG A 18 16.31 -5.02 -2.15
CA ARG A 18 15.65 -3.78 -2.57
C ARG A 18 14.43 -3.54 -1.69
N MET A 19 14.42 -2.44 -0.95
CA MET A 19 13.22 -1.92 -0.30
C MET A 19 12.18 -1.56 -1.36
N ARG A 20 11.09 -2.32 -1.39
CA ARG A 20 9.99 -2.17 -2.33
C ARG A 20 8.86 -1.37 -1.68
N LYS A 21 8.04 -0.72 -2.51
CA LYS A 21 6.90 0.09 -2.08
C LYS A 21 5.62 -0.66 -2.43
N TYR A 22 4.65 -0.60 -1.53
CA TYR A 22 3.39 -1.30 -1.66
C TYR A 22 2.23 -0.36 -1.36
N ILE A 23 1.11 -0.58 -2.04
CA ILE A 23 -0.19 -0.07 -1.65
C ILE A 23 -1.01 -1.23 -1.08
N PHE A 24 -1.72 -0.98 0.01
CA PHE A 24 -2.63 -1.93 0.62
C PHE A 24 -4.05 -1.37 0.55
N TYR A 25 -4.97 -2.18 0.05
CA TYR A 25 -6.39 -1.82 -0.07
C TYR A 25 -7.27 -3.01 0.30
N THR A 26 -8.54 -2.74 0.61
CA THR A 26 -9.58 -3.76 0.81
C THR A 26 -10.73 -3.51 -0.15
N ASP A 27 -11.41 -4.57 -0.56
CA ASP A 27 -12.69 -4.53 -1.26
C ASP A 27 -13.89 -4.66 -0.29
N GLU A 28 -13.65 -4.83 1.01
CA GLU A 28 -14.68 -4.80 2.07
C GLU A 28 -15.18 -3.38 2.39
N GLY A 29 -14.59 -2.35 1.76
CA GLY A 29 -14.92 -0.95 2.00
C GLY A 29 -16.22 -0.51 1.32
N PHE A 30 -17.08 0.18 2.07
CA PHE A 30 -18.28 0.84 1.54
C PHE A 30 -18.10 2.35 1.53
N THR A 31 -18.41 2.99 0.40
CA THR A 31 -18.36 4.46 0.29
C THR A 31 -19.78 5.04 0.30
N TYR A 32 -20.00 6.01 1.17
CA TYR A 32 -21.21 6.83 1.22
C TYR A 32 -20.87 8.24 0.73
N GLN A 33 -21.67 8.77 -0.19
CA GLN A 33 -21.50 10.09 -0.75
C GLN A 33 -21.68 11.14 0.35
N PRO A 34 -20.79 12.16 0.43
CA PRO A 34 -20.95 13.26 1.36
C PRO A 34 -22.35 13.91 1.23
N GLY A 35 -23.09 13.99 2.34
CA GLY A 35 -24.43 14.58 2.38
C GLY A 35 -25.57 13.64 1.97
N SER A 36 -25.31 12.35 1.75
CA SER A 36 -26.34 11.33 1.55
C SER A 36 -26.90 10.85 2.90
N GLU A 37 -28.23 10.78 3.04
CA GLU A 37 -28.91 10.09 4.15
C GLU A 37 -29.23 8.63 3.83
N SER A 38 -28.79 8.13 2.66
CA SER A 38 -29.03 6.77 2.23
C SER A 38 -28.30 5.77 3.12
N VAL A 39 -29.02 4.77 3.62
CA VAL A 39 -28.46 3.62 4.32
C VAL A 39 -27.76 2.64 3.37
N MET A 40 -28.05 2.73 2.06
CA MET A 40 -27.36 1.97 1.03
C MET A 40 -26.11 2.71 0.56
N PRO A 41 -24.96 2.02 0.46
CA PRO A 41 -23.74 2.59 -0.09
C PRO A 41 -23.91 2.92 -1.58
N ASP A 42 -23.24 3.97 -2.04
CA ASP A 42 -23.41 4.45 -3.42
C ASP A 42 -22.66 3.59 -4.44
N ILE A 43 -21.54 2.97 -4.03
CA ILE A 43 -20.72 2.06 -4.84
C ILE A 43 -19.93 1.07 -3.96
N GLU A 44 -19.70 -0.14 -4.48
CA GLU A 44 -18.61 -1.00 -4.04
C GLU A 44 -17.29 -0.36 -4.52
N ASN A 45 -16.37 -0.07 -3.60
CA ASN A 45 -15.14 0.62 -3.93
C ASN A 45 -13.95 0.01 -3.20
N LEU A 46 -12.79 0.02 -3.85
CA LEU A 46 -11.56 -0.34 -3.18
C LEU A 46 -11.15 0.79 -2.24
N GLN A 47 -11.07 0.50 -0.94
CA GLN A 47 -10.60 1.45 0.05
C GLN A 47 -9.11 1.25 0.31
N VAL A 48 -8.32 2.31 0.09
CA VAL A 48 -6.90 2.29 0.43
C VAL A 48 -6.74 2.34 1.95
N ILE A 49 -6.08 1.33 2.50
CA ILE A 49 -5.76 1.20 3.93
C ILE A 49 -4.48 1.98 4.25
N GLY A 50 -3.49 1.88 3.37
CA GLY A 50 -2.24 2.61 3.53
C GLY A 50 -1.18 2.24 2.50
N PHE A 51 0.01 2.79 2.73
CA PHE A 51 1.20 2.55 1.94
C PHE A 51 2.30 2.00 2.84
N GLY A 52 3.01 0.98 2.38
CA GLY A 52 4.08 0.35 3.15
C GLY A 52 5.36 0.19 2.35
N ARG A 53 6.46 -0.04 3.07
CA ARG A 53 7.77 -0.35 2.48
C ARG A 53 8.39 -1.54 3.15
N GLY A 54 8.98 -2.43 2.36
CA GLY A 54 9.62 -3.63 2.88
C GLY A 54 10.39 -4.38 1.82
N GLU A 55 11.28 -5.26 2.28
CA GLU A 55 12.01 -6.18 1.42
C GLU A 55 11.12 -7.30 0.88
N SER A 56 9.96 -7.51 1.50
CA SER A 56 8.90 -8.44 1.07
C SER A 56 7.52 -7.80 1.33
N PRO A 57 6.44 -8.33 0.72
CA PRO A 57 5.07 -7.90 1.02
C PRO A 57 4.73 -8.01 2.52
N GLU A 58 5.13 -9.10 3.17
CA GLU A 58 4.89 -9.36 4.60
C GLU A 58 5.70 -8.40 5.48
N GLY A 59 6.92 -8.06 5.07
CA GLY A 59 7.70 -7.02 5.73
C GLY A 59 7.03 -5.65 5.60
N ALA A 60 6.52 -5.33 4.41
CA ALA A 60 5.88 -4.06 4.13
C ALA A 60 4.56 -3.87 4.90
N VAL A 61 3.73 -4.91 5.02
CA VAL A 61 2.48 -4.82 5.80
C VAL A 61 2.76 -4.67 7.29
N ARG A 62 3.75 -5.41 7.84
CA ARG A 62 4.15 -5.26 9.25
C ARG A 62 4.64 -3.85 9.55
N ASN A 63 5.44 -3.28 8.65
CA ASN A 63 5.93 -1.90 8.79
C ASN A 63 4.76 -0.90 8.72
N MET A 64 3.85 -1.06 7.76
CA MET A 64 2.67 -0.19 7.63
C MET A 64 1.79 -0.21 8.90
N VAL A 65 1.50 -1.40 9.43
CA VAL A 65 0.67 -1.57 10.64
C VAL A 65 1.37 -0.99 11.87
N ALA A 66 2.69 -1.17 12.01
CA ALA A 66 3.46 -0.58 13.10
C ALA A 66 3.45 0.95 13.08
N GLU A 67 3.46 1.56 11.88
CA GLU A 67 3.36 3.00 11.69
C GLU A 67 1.93 3.53 11.87
N ASN A 68 0.92 2.68 11.64
CA ASN A 68 -0.50 3.05 11.60
C ASN A 68 -1.33 2.10 12.47
N GLY A 69 -1.18 2.20 13.80
CA GLY A 69 -1.82 1.29 14.75
C GLY A 69 -3.34 1.19 14.63
N TYR A 70 -4.01 2.25 14.14
CA TYR A 70 -5.46 2.27 13.91
C TYR A 70 -5.95 1.18 12.93
N ILE A 71 -5.08 0.64 12.07
CA ILE A 71 -5.44 -0.42 11.12
C ILE A 71 -5.97 -1.65 11.86
N LEU A 72 -5.42 -1.94 13.04
CA LEU A 72 -5.83 -3.06 13.89
C LEU A 72 -7.18 -2.85 14.58
N GLU A 73 -7.71 -1.63 14.55
CA GLU A 73 -9.01 -1.28 15.13
C GLU A 73 -10.13 -1.32 14.07
N THR A 74 -9.78 -1.53 12.80
CA THR A 74 -10.76 -1.65 11.72
C THR A 74 -11.54 -2.96 11.82
N ALA A 75 -12.74 -2.98 11.24
CA ALA A 75 -13.57 -4.19 11.17
C ALA A 75 -13.28 -5.04 9.92
N PHE A 76 -12.22 -4.73 9.17
CA PHE A 76 -11.86 -5.45 7.96
C PHE A 76 -11.16 -6.76 8.30
N ASP A 77 -11.51 -7.83 7.59
CA ASP A 77 -10.93 -9.16 7.79
C ASP A 77 -9.67 -9.37 6.93
N GLU A 78 -9.62 -8.77 5.74
CA GLU A 78 -8.54 -8.92 4.78
C GLU A 78 -8.09 -7.65 4.06
N PHE A 79 -6.81 -7.64 3.69
CA PHE A 79 -6.19 -6.60 2.88
C PHE A 79 -5.40 -7.21 1.72
N ILE A 80 -5.49 -6.56 0.57
CA ILE A 80 -4.77 -6.90 -0.65
C ILE A 80 -3.54 -5.97 -0.76
N GLY A 81 -2.35 -6.56 -0.86
CA GLY A 81 -1.09 -5.84 -1.03
C GLY A 81 -0.57 -5.92 -2.47
N VAL A 82 -0.29 -4.77 -3.08
CA VAL A 82 0.24 -4.68 -4.46
C VAL A 82 1.55 -3.90 -4.48
N GLU A 83 2.58 -4.47 -5.11
CA GLU A 83 3.88 -3.83 -5.30
C GLU A 83 3.78 -2.71 -6.35
N LEU A 84 4.22 -1.50 -5.99
CA LEU A 84 4.28 -0.37 -6.92
C LEU A 84 5.52 -0.48 -7.79
N ARG A 85 5.31 -0.54 -9.12
CA ARG A 85 6.40 -0.63 -10.10
C ARG A 85 7.07 0.72 -10.38
N SER A 86 6.36 1.82 -10.18
CA SER A 86 6.84 3.19 -10.40
C SER A 86 6.16 4.16 -9.42
N GLU A 87 6.82 5.27 -9.14
CA GLU A 87 6.24 6.41 -8.42
C GLU A 87 5.87 7.58 -9.33
N GLU A 88 6.06 7.43 -10.65
CA GLU A 88 5.60 8.40 -11.62
C GLU A 88 4.08 8.55 -11.54
N ARG A 89 3.61 9.80 -11.55
CA ARG A 89 2.19 10.14 -11.41
C ARG A 89 1.73 10.90 -12.65
N THR A 90 0.64 10.44 -13.24
CA THR A 90 -0.14 11.21 -14.20
C THR A 90 -1.45 11.64 -13.56
N PHE A 91 -1.90 12.85 -13.86
CA PHE A 91 -3.14 13.40 -13.34
C PHE A 91 -4.13 13.52 -14.51
N HIS A 92 -5.33 12.96 -14.33
CA HIS A 92 -6.39 12.97 -15.33
C HIS A 92 -7.62 13.65 -14.72
N TYR A 93 -8.08 14.73 -15.32
CA TYR A 93 -9.22 15.49 -14.80
C TYR A 93 -10.49 15.18 -15.60
N LEU A 94 -11.59 14.86 -14.90
CA LEU A 94 -12.86 14.54 -15.54
C LEU A 94 -13.39 15.67 -16.44
N ARG A 95 -13.13 16.93 -16.08
CA ARG A 95 -13.54 18.09 -16.90
C ARG A 95 -12.90 18.09 -18.30
N ASP A 96 -11.71 17.52 -18.43
CA ASP A 96 -10.98 17.44 -19.70
C ASP A 96 -11.47 16.27 -20.57
N LEU A 97 -12.28 15.36 -19.99
CA LEU A 97 -12.85 14.18 -20.64
C LEU A 97 -14.35 14.34 -20.97
N ARG A 98 -15.05 15.23 -20.26
CA ARG A 98 -16.45 15.59 -20.50
C ARG A 98 -16.53 16.63 -21.61
N GLY A 99 -16.55 16.21 -22.87
CA GLY A 99 -16.65 17.12 -24.02
C GLY A 99 -15.92 16.68 -25.29
N LYS A 100 -15.53 15.41 -25.39
CA LYS A 100 -15.24 14.74 -26.66
C LYS A 100 -16.45 13.94 -27.11
#